data_AF-A0A4Y4CP67-F1
#
_entry.id   AF-A0A4Y4CP67-F1
#
_cell.length_a   1.000
_cell.length_b   1.000
_cell.length_c   1.000
_cell.angle_alpha   90.00
_cell.angle_beta   90.00
_cell.angle_gamma   90.00
#
_symmetry.space_group_name_H-M   'P 1'
#
loop_
_entity.id
_entity.type
_entity.pdbx_description
1 polymer ?
#
loop_
_entity_poly.entity_id
_entity_poly.type
_entity_poly.pdbx_seq_one_letter_code
_entity_poly.pdbx_strand_id
1 'polypeptide(L)'
;MSRLFNRLPGHPRTPAGRERQILRMLPKALLIGTALLALPSLAVRGAALFNPLLGAGSLVMSVDIYSVSLVVLHWTVVFTVGLSAFIVMVMKGPGYVADAYPLSDADTPAGDKP
;
A
#
# COMPACT_ATOMS: atom_id res chain seq x y z
N MET A 1 -6.33 -23.92 11.69
CA MET A 1 -6.78 -23.17 10.50
C MET A 1 -7.15 -21.76 10.92
N SER A 2 -6.44 -20.75 10.41
CA SER A 2 -6.64 -19.34 10.77
C SER A 2 -8.05 -18.87 10.37
N ARG A 3 -8.88 -18.50 11.35
CA ARG A 3 -10.29 -18.09 11.16
C ARG A 3 -10.49 -16.71 10.51
N LEU A 4 -9.42 -15.98 10.21
CA LEU A 4 -9.47 -14.57 9.82
C LEU A 4 -10.14 -14.27 8.46
N PHE A 5 -10.37 -15.28 7.60
CA PHE A 5 -10.93 -15.10 6.25
C PHE A 5 -11.85 -16.24 5.81
N ASN A 6 -12.80 -16.63 6.68
CA ASN A 6 -13.78 -17.65 6.31
C ASN A 6 -14.78 -17.08 5.29
N ARG A 7 -14.91 -17.71 4.12
CA ARG A 7 -15.79 -17.22 3.04
C ARG A 7 -17.20 -17.72 3.24
N LEU A 8 -18.20 -16.91 2.88
CA LEU A 8 -19.59 -17.37 2.84
C LEU A 8 -19.74 -18.52 1.81
N PRO A 9 -20.35 -19.65 2.21
CA PRO A 9 -20.69 -20.72 1.27
C PRO A 9 -21.71 -20.19 0.23
N GLY A 10 -21.48 -20.49 -1.05
CA GLY A 10 -22.37 -20.08 -2.16
C GLY A 10 -22.07 -18.71 -2.79
N HIS A 11 -21.08 -17.96 -2.31
CA HIS A 11 -20.74 -16.66 -2.91
C HIS A 11 -20.16 -16.80 -4.34
N PRO A 12 -20.72 -16.11 -5.35
CA PRO A 12 -20.19 -16.15 -6.71
C PRO A 12 -18.79 -15.53 -6.78
N ARG A 13 -17.91 -16.06 -7.64
CA ARG A 13 -16.55 -15.50 -7.79
C ARG A 13 -16.63 -14.14 -8.47
N THR A 14 -16.22 -13.09 -7.77
CA THR A 14 -16.07 -11.75 -8.36
C THR A 14 -14.83 -11.72 -9.27
N PRO A 15 -14.96 -11.17 -10.50
CA PRO A 15 -13.83 -11.07 -11.42
C PRO A 15 -12.77 -10.10 -10.88
N ALA A 16 -11.50 -10.47 -11.06
CA ALA A 16 -10.36 -9.66 -10.61
C ALA A 16 -10.35 -8.30 -11.33
N GLY A 17 -10.44 -7.20 -10.58
CA GLY A 17 -10.32 -5.85 -11.13
C GLY A 17 -8.87 -5.34 -11.18
N ARG A 18 -8.72 -4.05 -11.48
CA ARG A 18 -7.42 -3.35 -11.59
C ARG A 18 -6.64 -3.34 -10.27
N GLU A 19 -7.32 -3.46 -9.13
CA GLU A 19 -6.72 -3.55 -7.80
C GLU A 19 -5.66 -4.66 -7.70
N ARG A 20 -5.93 -5.83 -8.30
CA ARG A 20 -5.03 -6.98 -8.25
C ARG A 20 -3.79 -6.79 -9.12
N GLN A 21 -3.92 -6.02 -10.19
CA GLN A 21 -2.79 -5.64 -11.03
C GLN A 21 -1.89 -4.64 -10.29
N ILE A 22 -2.47 -3.62 -9.67
CA ILE A 22 -1.74 -2.62 -8.87
C ILE A 22 -0.95 -3.30 -7.74
N LEU A 23 -1.59 -4.19 -6.98
CA LEU A 23 -0.93 -4.94 -5.89
C LEU A 23 0.23 -5.82 -6.37
N ARG A 24 0.19 -6.34 -7.60
CA ARG A 24 1.29 -7.12 -8.19
C ARG A 24 2.43 -6.24 -8.72
N MET A 25 2.13 -5.02 -9.14
CA MET A 25 3.12 -4.07 -9.66
C MET A 25 3.84 -3.33 -8.54
N LEU A 26 3.20 -3.18 -7.38
CA LEU A 26 3.70 -2.53 -6.19
C LEU A 26 5.13 -2.90 -5.76
N PRO A 27 5.50 -4.18 -5.60
CA PRO A 27 6.87 -4.54 -5.22
C PRO A 27 7.89 -4.10 -6.28
N LYS A 28 7.54 -4.18 -7.57
CA LYS A 28 8.41 -3.71 -8.65
C LYS A 28 8.53 -2.18 -8.64
N ALA A 29 7.42 -1.46 -8.44
CA ALA A 29 7.41 0.00 -8.36
C ALA A 29 8.23 0.51 -7.16
N LEU A 30 8.17 -0.19 -6.03
CA LEU A 30 8.98 0.12 -4.86
C LEU A 30 10.47 -0.04 -5.18
N LEU A 31 10.88 -1.20 -5.71
CA LEU A 31 12.29 -1.48 -6.03
C LEU A 31 12.85 -0.58 -7.14
N ILE A 32 12.12 -0.41 -8.23
CA ILE A 32 12.58 0.39 -9.37
C ILE A 32 12.61 1.88 -9.00
N GLY A 33 11.56 2.38 -8.34
CA GLY A 33 11.50 3.79 -7.95
C GLY A 33 12.54 4.15 -6.89
N THR A 34 12.80 3.27 -5.91
CA THR A 34 13.90 3.48 -4.95
C THR A 34 15.26 3.49 -5.61
N ALA A 35 15.54 2.51 -6.47
CA ALA A 35 16.81 2.44 -7.19
C ALA A 35 17.02 3.72 -8.02
N LEU A 36 16.01 4.13 -8.79
CA LEU A 36 16.06 5.33 -9.63
C LEU A 36 16.31 6.61 -8.80
N LEU A 37 15.63 6.76 -7.66
CA LEU A 37 15.76 7.94 -6.80
C LEU A 37 17.06 7.97 -5.98
N ALA A 38 17.71 6.82 -5.78
CA ALA A 38 19.01 6.70 -5.14
C ALA A 38 20.19 6.96 -6.11
N LEU A 39 19.96 6.85 -7.43
CA LEU A 39 21.01 7.05 -8.45
C LEU A 39 21.73 8.41 -8.34
N PRO A 40 21.07 9.56 -8.10
CA PRO A 40 21.76 10.84 -8.01
C PRO A 40 22.75 10.89 -6.85
N SER A 41 22.38 10.35 -5.68
CA SER A 41 23.28 10.26 -4.52
C SER A 41 24.48 9.35 -4.81
N LEU A 42 24.24 8.18 -5.41
CA LEU A 42 25.30 7.26 -5.82
C LEU A 42 26.24 7.87 -6.88
N ALA A 43 25.70 8.60 -7.85
CA ALA A 43 26.47 9.24 -8.91
C ALA A 43 27.37 10.36 -8.36
N VAL A 44 26.84 11.20 -7.47
CA VAL A 44 27.62 12.29 -6.84
C VAL A 44 28.71 11.74 -5.93
N ARG A 45 28.42 10.68 -5.15
CA ARG A 45 29.44 9.98 -4.36
C ARG A 45 30.49 9.30 -5.22
N GLY A 46 30.09 8.65 -6.32
CA GLY A 46 31.02 8.08 -7.29
C GLY A 46 31.95 9.13 -7.89
N ALA A 47 31.42 10.29 -8.28
CA ALA A 47 32.22 11.40 -8.80
C ALA A 47 33.16 12.00 -7.75
N ALA A 48 32.73 12.08 -6.48
CA ALA A 48 33.57 12.56 -5.37
C ALA A 48 34.78 11.65 -5.09
N LEU A 49 34.71 10.35 -5.40
CA LEU A 49 35.86 9.44 -5.30
C LEU A 49 36.98 9.77 -6.30
N PHE A 50 36.63 10.28 -7.49
CA PHE A 50 37.59 10.67 -8.52
C PHE A 50 38.02 12.13 -8.44
N ASN A 51 37.21 12.99 -7.80
CA ASN A 51 37.50 14.41 -7.64
C ASN A 51 37.26 14.87 -6.18
N PRO A 52 38.34 14.97 -5.37
CA PRO A 52 38.25 15.38 -3.96
C PRO A 52 37.65 16.77 -3.73
N LEU A 53 37.71 17.67 -4.72
CA LEU A 53 37.12 19.01 -4.64
C LEU A 53 35.59 18.97 -4.60
N LEU A 54 34.97 17.95 -5.22
CA LEU A 54 33.53 17.71 -5.12
C LEU A 54 33.15 17.14 -3.75
N GLY A 55 34.00 16.31 -3.16
CA GLY A 55 33.79 15.72 -1.83
C GLY A 55 33.90 16.73 -0.68
N ALA A 56 34.66 17.82 -0.86
CA ALA A 56 34.79 18.89 0.12
C ALA A 56 33.61 19.90 0.08
N GLY A 57 32.75 19.83 -0.94
CA GLY A 57 31.63 20.75 -1.13
C GLY A 57 30.35 20.33 -0.42
N SER A 58 29.52 21.31 -0.04
CA SER A 58 28.17 21.08 0.52
C SER A 58 27.20 20.38 -0.44
N LEU A 59 27.52 20.35 -1.73
CA LEU A 59 26.72 19.73 -2.78
C LEU A 59 26.42 18.24 -2.53
N VAL A 60 27.41 17.46 -2.07
CA VAL A 60 27.20 16.02 -1.77
C VAL A 60 26.15 15.86 -0.68
N MET A 61 26.25 16.66 0.37
CA MET A 61 25.32 16.62 1.49
C MET A 61 23.91 17.07 1.08
N SER A 62 23.80 18.14 0.29
CA SER A 62 22.50 18.60 -0.23
C SER A 62 21.82 17.56 -1.11
N VAL A 63 22.56 16.94 -2.03
CA VAL A 63 22.03 15.87 -2.90
C VAL A 63 21.60 14.65 -2.09
N ASP A 64 22.38 14.25 -1.09
CA ASP A 64 22.01 13.15 -0.19
C ASP A 64 20.70 13.46 0.56
N ILE A 65 20.53 14.68 1.09
CA ILE A 65 19.30 15.11 1.78
C ILE A 65 18.08 15.04 0.84
N TYR A 66 18.18 15.61 -0.37
CA TYR A 66 17.07 15.58 -1.33
C TYR A 66 16.75 14.16 -1.81
N SER A 67 17.77 13.34 -2.07
CA SER A 67 17.60 11.95 -2.51
C SER A 67 16.87 11.13 -1.45
N VAL A 68 17.32 11.19 -0.19
CA VAL A 68 16.65 10.50 0.93
C VAL A 68 15.22 11.02 1.10
N SER A 69 15.00 12.33 1.01
CA SER A 69 13.65 12.91 1.12
C SER A 69 12.71 12.38 0.03
N LEU A 70 13.17 12.29 -1.22
CA LEU A 70 12.39 11.72 -2.32
C LEU A 70 12.14 10.22 -2.15
N VAL A 71 13.12 9.46 -1.63
CA VAL A 71 12.94 8.02 -1.36
C VAL A 71 11.87 7.80 -0.31
N VAL A 72 11.90 8.56 0.79
CA VAL A 72 10.87 8.47 1.85
C VAL A 72 9.50 8.86 1.30
N LEU A 73 9.40 9.93 0.50
CA LEU A 73 8.16 10.33 -0.16
C LEU A 73 7.66 9.25 -1.14
N HIS A 74 8.54 8.61 -1.89
CA HIS A 74 8.17 7.50 -2.76
C HIS A 74 7.61 6.33 -1.97
N TRP A 75 8.22 5.95 -0.85
CA TRP A 75 7.70 4.90 0.02
C TRP A 75 6.32 5.20 0.56
N THR A 76 6.06 6.43 1.01
CA THR A 76 4.74 6.81 1.52
C THR A 76 3.68 6.78 0.44
N VAL A 77 3.99 7.25 -0.77
CA VAL A 77 3.07 7.18 -1.93
C VAL A 77 2.77 5.73 -2.31
N VAL A 78 3.81 4.91 -2.46
CA VAL A 78 3.68 3.49 -2.79
C VAL A 78 2.86 2.76 -1.73
N PHE A 79 3.15 2.99 -0.44
CA PHE A 79 2.38 2.43 0.67
C PHE A 79 0.90 2.86 0.61
N THR A 80 0.62 4.13 0.36
CA THR A 80 -0.74 4.67 0.29
C THR A 80 -1.53 4.04 -0.87
N VAL A 81 -0.90 3.89 -2.04
CA VAL A 81 -1.50 3.23 -3.21
C VAL A 81 -1.73 1.74 -2.95
N GLY A 82 -0.81 1.07 -2.24
CA GLY A 82 -0.98 -0.32 -1.86
C GLY A 82 -2.08 -0.54 -0.85
N LEU A 83 -2.18 0.33 0.14
CA LEU A 83 -3.23 0.31 1.13
C LEU A 83 -4.60 0.54 0.47
N SER A 84 -4.72 1.52 -0.45
CA SER A 84 -5.99 1.77 -1.14
C SER A 84 -6.41 0.61 -2.05
N ALA A 85 -5.47 0.03 -2.81
CA ALA A 85 -5.75 -1.15 -3.63
C ALA A 85 -6.11 -2.38 -2.78
N PHE A 86 -5.48 -2.55 -1.61
CA PHE A 86 -5.80 -3.60 -0.66
C PHE A 86 -7.21 -3.42 -0.08
N ILE A 87 -7.58 -2.21 0.33
CA ILE A 87 -8.93 -1.90 0.83
C ILE A 87 -9.97 -2.22 -0.25
N VAL A 88 -9.77 -1.77 -1.50
CA VAL A 88 -10.70 -2.08 -2.61
C VAL A 88 -10.80 -3.59 -2.85
N MET A 89 -9.68 -4.32 -2.77
CA MET A 89 -9.67 -5.78 -2.88
C MET A 89 -10.49 -6.44 -1.77
N VAL A 90 -10.44 -5.93 -0.53
CA VAL A 90 -11.22 -6.44 0.60
C VAL A 90 -12.70 -6.09 0.42
N MET A 91 -13.02 -4.85 0.05
CA MET A 91 -14.41 -4.38 -0.14
C MET A 91 -15.13 -5.13 -1.27
N LYS A 92 -14.43 -5.46 -2.36
CA LYS A 92 -14.98 -6.22 -3.50
C LYS A 92 -14.76 -7.74 -3.38
N GLY A 93 -13.99 -8.17 -2.37
CA GLY A 93 -13.60 -9.55 -2.14
C GLY A 93 -14.78 -10.48 -1.84
N PRO A 94 -14.55 -11.78 -1.66
CA PRO A 94 -15.60 -12.71 -1.26
C PRO A 94 -16.21 -12.23 0.06
N GLY A 95 -17.54 -12.31 0.18
CA GLY A 95 -18.21 -12.08 1.46
C GLY A 95 -17.56 -12.94 2.54
N TYR A 96 -16.95 -12.28 3.54
CA TYR A 96 -16.40 -12.95 4.71
C TYR A 96 -17.51 -13.12 5.74
N VAL A 97 -17.56 -14.29 6.38
CA VAL A 97 -18.55 -14.57 7.41
C VAL A 97 -18.30 -13.63 8.58
N ALA A 98 -19.22 -12.70 8.79
CA ALA A 98 -19.24 -11.88 9.99
C ALA A 98 -19.68 -12.74 11.18
N ASP A 99 -19.22 -12.38 12.38
CA ASP A 99 -19.73 -12.98 13.61
C ASP A 99 -21.24 -12.69 13.70
N ALA A 100 -22.05 -13.74 13.82
CA ALA A 100 -23.50 -13.59 13.93
C ALA A 100 -23.83 -12.96 15.29
N TYR A 101 -24.41 -11.76 15.28
CA TYR A 101 -25.02 -11.18 16.47
C TYR A 101 -26.46 -11.69 16.56
N PRO A 102 -26.93 -12.21 17.72
CA PRO A 102 -28.32 -12.59 17.87
C PRO A 102 -29.19 -11.33 17.75
N LEU A 103 -29.92 -11.21 16.64
CA LEU A 103 -30.89 -10.15 16.45
C LEU A 103 -32.20 -10.59 17.11
N SER A 104 -32.64 -9.84 18.12
CA SER A 104 -33.96 -10.04 18.73
C SER A 104 -35.00 -9.41 17.81
N ASP A 105 -35.34 -10.11 16.73
CA ASP A 105 -36.42 -9.69 15.82
C ASP A 105 -37.78 -10.00 16.45
N ALA A 106 -38.72 -9.06 16.31
CA ALA A 106 -40.14 -9.29 16.56
C ALA A 106 -40.84 -9.41 15.21
N ASP A 107 -41.59 -10.50 15.00
CA ASP A 107 -42.32 -10.73 13.75
C ASP A 107 -43.39 -9.66 13.47
N THR A 108 -43.80 -8.92 14.50
CA THR A 108 -44.79 -7.84 14.41
C THR A 108 -44.28 -6.57 15.09
N PRO A 109 -44.53 -5.39 14.49
CA PRO A 109 -44.24 -4.12 15.16
C PRO A 109 -45.02 -4.04 16.47
N ALA A 110 -44.42 -3.45 17.50
CA ALA A 110 -45.10 -3.23 18.77
C ALA A 110 -46.41 -2.49 18.52
N GLY A 111 -47.53 -3.16 18.81
CA GLY A 111 -48.85 -2.55 18.70
C GLY A 111 -48.88 -1.27 19.52
N ASP A 112 -49.38 -0.19 18.91
CA ASP A 112 -49.56 1.09 19.58
C ASP A 112 -50.45 0.85 20.80
N LYS A 113 -49.89 1.05 21.99
CA LYS A 113 -50.65 0.88 23.23
C LYS A 113 -51.53 2.11 23.40
N PRO A 114 -52.84 1.95 23.65
CA PRO A 114 -53.76 3.07 23.84
C PRO A 114 -53.42 3.92 25.05
#